data_AF-A0A0A6X0Y0-F1
#
_entry.id   AF-A0A0A6X0Y0-F1
#
_cell.length_a   1.000
_cell.length_b   1.000
_cell.length_c   1.000
_cell.angle_alpha   90.00
_cell.angle_beta   90.00
_cell.angle_gamma   90.00
#
_symmetry.space_group_name_H-M   'P 1'
#
loop_
_entity.id
_entity.type
_entity.pdbx_description
1 polymer ?
#
loop_
_entity_poly.entity_id
_entity_poly.type
_entity_poly.pdbx_seq_one_letter_code
_entity_poly.pdbx_strand_id
1 'polypeptide(L)' 'MRTVLRFVVLAAFACVALVITLNLGVAVLSVTGLSADPHGYGVIFGVAVSVVLAPVALGLWLLYRYLRHPRA' A
#
# COMPACT_ATOMS: atom_id res chain seq x y z
N MET A 1 -24.11 -4.38 10.16
CA MET A 1 -23.35 -3.57 9.18
C MET A 1 -21.93 -3.22 9.62
N ARG A 2 -21.68 -2.79 10.87
CA ARG A 2 -20.33 -2.40 11.34
C ARG A 2 -19.25 -3.48 11.15
N THR A 3 -19.57 -4.76 11.35
CA THR A 3 -18.63 -5.87 11.11
C THR A 3 -18.26 -6.03 9.64
N VAL A 4 -19.24 -5.98 8.73
CA VAL A 4 -18.99 -6.04 7.28
C VAL A 4 -18.10 -4.88 6.83
N LEU A 5 -18.39 -3.66 7.30
CA LEU A 5 -17.58 -2.48 7.01
C LEU A 5 -16.13 -2.65 7.49
N ARG A 6 -15.91 -3.19 8.70
CA ARG A 6 -14.56 -3.47 9.22
C ARG A 6 -13.79 -4.43 8.30
N PHE A 7 -14.43 -5.50 7.83
CA PHE A 7 -13.79 -6.46 6.92
C PHE A 7 -13.47 -5.84 5.57
N VAL A 8 -14.38 -5.04 4.99
CA VAL A 8 -14.13 -4.32 3.74
C VAL A 8 -12.95 -3.36 3.87
N VAL A 9 -12.89 -2.57 4.94
CA VAL A 9 -11.77 -1.64 5.19
C VAL A 9 -10.46 -2.40 5.39
N LEU A 10 -10.48 -3.53 6.10
CA LEU A 10 -9.29 -4.36 6.31
C LEU A 10 -8.82 -5.00 5.00
N ALA A 11 -9.73 -5.50 4.17
CA ALA A 11 -9.41 -6.06 2.85
C ALA A 11 -8.84 -4.99 1.91
N ALA A 12 -9.43 -3.78 1.91
CA ALA A 12 -8.91 -2.65 1.15
C ALA A 12 -7.50 -2.26 1.63
N PHE A 13 -7.27 -2.22 2.94
CA PHE A 13 -5.95 -1.96 3.51
C PHE A 13 -4.93 -3.02 3.08
N ALA A 14 -5.28 -4.30 3.18
CA ALA A 14 -4.41 -5.40 2.78
C ALA A 14 -4.06 -5.33 1.28
N CYS A 15 -5.05 -5.00 0.43
CA CYS A 15 -4.83 -4.79 -1.00
C CYS A 15 -3.85 -3.65 -1.27
N VAL A 16 -4.03 -2.49 -0.63
CA VAL A 16 -3.12 -1.34 -0.75
C VAL A 16 -1.71 -1.70 -0.27
N ALA A 17 -1.58 -2.38 0.87
CA ALA A 17 -0.29 -2.82 1.40
C ALA A 17 0.43 -3.78 0.45
N LEU A 18 -0.31 -4.70 -0.18
CA LEU A 18 0.23 -5.61 -1.18
C LEU A 18 0.75 -4.85 -2.40
N VAL A 19 -0.01 -3.88 -2.91
CA VAL A 19 0.40 -3.05 -4.06
C VAL A 19 1.66 -2.25 -3.72
N ILE A 20 1.75 -1.64 -2.54
CA ILE A 20 2.96 -0.94 -2.08
C ILE A 20 4.16 -1.91 -2.06
N THR A 21 3.97 -3.10 -1.49
CA THR A 21 5.04 -4.11 -1.36
C THR A 21 5.55 -4.57 -2.74
N LEU A 22 4.64 -4.79 -3.70
CA LEU A 22 5.01 -5.15 -5.07
C LEU A 22 5.78 -4.02 -5.76
N ASN A 23 5.34 -2.76 -5.61
CA ASN A 23 6.04 -1.60 -6.17
C ASN A 23 7.46 -1.44 -5.60
N LEU A 24 7.62 -1.63 -4.28
CA LEU A 24 8.93 -1.64 -3.64
C LEU A 24 9.81 -2.77 -4.17
N GLY A 25 9.26 -3.97 -4.37
CA GLY A 25 9.98 -5.09 -4.96
C GLY A 25 10.50 -4.77 -6.36
N VAL A 26 9.66 -4.16 -7.21
CA VAL A 26 10.06 -3.70 -8.55
C VAL A 26 11.15 -2.63 -8.46
N ALA A 27 11.02 -1.65 -7.57
CA ALA A 27 12.03 -0.63 -7.36
C ALA A 27 13.38 -1.23 -6.92
N VAL A 28 13.37 -2.18 -5.98
CA VAL A 28 14.59 -2.86 -5.51
C VAL A 28 15.23 -3.68 -6.63
N LEU A 29 14.44 -4.44 -7.40
CA LEU A 29 14.95 -5.21 -8.54
C LEU A 29 15.57 -4.30 -9.62
N SER A 30 14.97 -3.13 -9.85
CA SER A 30 15.49 -2.12 -10.78
C SER A 30 16.81 -1.51 -10.26
N VAL A 31 16.88 -1.09 -8.98
CA VAL A 31 18.11 -0.55 -8.37
C VAL A 31 19.26 -1.56 -8.37
N THR A 32 18.96 -2.85 -8.14
CA THR A 32 19.98 -3.92 -8.07
C THR A 32 20.41 -4.44 -9.45
N GLY A 33 19.82 -3.93 -10.54
CA GLY A 33 20.13 -4.37 -11.90
C GLY A 33 19.63 -5.78 -12.23
N LEU A 34 18.80 -6.38 -11.36
CA LEU A 34 18.17 -7.68 -11.58
C LEU A 34 16.94 -7.58 -12.50
N SER A 35 16.43 -6.37 -12.73
CA SER A 35 15.41 -6.08 -13.73
C SER A 35 16.03 -5.53 -15.01
N ALA A 36 15.50 -5.93 -16.17
CA ALA A 36 15.85 -5.35 -17.47
C ALA A 36 15.16 -3.98 -17.64
N ASP A 37 15.53 -3.03 -16.77
CA ASP A 37 15.00 -1.67 -16.73
C ASP A 37 16.12 -0.64 -16.94
N PRO A 38 16.55 -0.42 -18.20
CA PRO A 38 17.67 0.48 -18.50
C PRO A 38 17.39 1.95 -18.20
N HIS A 39 16.12 2.31 -17.96
CA HIS A 39 15.68 3.68 -17.72
C HIS A 39 15.37 3.96 -16.23
N GLY A 40 15.34 2.94 -15.38
CA GLY A 40 14.99 3.09 -13.96
C GLY A 40 13.51 3.40 -13.71
N TYR A 41 12.62 3.07 -14.65
CA TYR A 41 11.17 3.30 -14.50
C TYR A 41 10.59 2.58 -13.30
N GLY A 42 11.11 1.39 -12.98
CA GLY A 42 10.72 0.62 -11.81
C GLY A 42 10.96 1.35 -10.50
N VAL A 43 12.05 2.13 -10.40
CA VAL A 43 12.35 2.96 -9.23
C VAL A 43 11.44 4.18 -9.20
N ILE A 44 11.34 4.91 -10.32
CA ILE A 44 10.61 6.18 -10.39
C ILE A 44 9.12 5.95 -10.11
N PHE A 45 8.49 5.05 -10.87
CA PHE A 45 7.06 4.76 -10.70
C PHE A 45 6.80 3.99 -9.42
N GLY A 46 7.66 3.01 -9.07
CA GLY A 46 7.48 2.22 -7.85
C GLY A 46 7.47 3.09 -6.59
N VAL A 47 8.40 4.05 -6.50
CA VAL A 47 8.47 4.99 -5.37
C VAL A 47 7.33 6.01 -5.42
N ALA A 48 7.08 6.66 -6.57
CA ALA A 48 6.03 7.68 -6.68
C ALA A 48 4.64 7.12 -6.34
N VAL A 49 4.30 5.94 -6.87
CA VAL A 49 3.05 5.25 -6.58
C VAL A 49 2.97 4.88 -5.11
N SER A 50 4.03 4.30 -4.53
CA SER A 50 4.06 3.95 -3.10
C SER A 50 3.87 5.16 -2.19
N VAL A 51 4.46 6.31 -2.52
CA VAL A 51 4.31 7.57 -1.76
C VAL A 51 2.85 8.04 -1.77
N VAL A 52 2.14 7.89 -2.88
CA VAL A 52 0.72 8.26 -2.99
C VAL A 52 -0.19 7.25 -2.27
N LEU A 53 0.13 5.95 -2.31
CA LEU A 53 -0.66 4.93 -1.62
C LEU A 53 -0.43 4.89 -0.10
N ALA A 54 0.74 5.33 0.40
CA ALA A 54 1.04 5.38 1.83
C ALA A 54 -0.01 6.14 2.67
N PRO A 55 -0.43 7.38 2.34
CA PRO A 55 -1.49 8.06 3.09
C PRO A 55 -2.84 7.36 2.97
N VAL A 56 -3.14 6.70 1.85
CA VAL A 56 -4.36 5.88 1.68
C VAL A 56 -4.33 4.70 2.65
N ALA A 57 -3.21 3.99 2.75
CA ALA A 57 -3.01 2.90 3.69
C ALA A 57 -3.17 3.36 5.14
N LEU A 58 -2.58 4.50 5.49
CA LEU A 58 -2.71 5.11 6.82
C LEU A 58 -4.17 5.47 7.12
N GLY A 59 -4.89 6.08 6.17
CA GLY A 59 -6.30 6.41 6.32
C GLY A 59 -7.17 5.18 6.56
N LEU A 60 -6.98 4.12 5.77
CA LEU A 60 -7.68 2.85 5.93
C LEU A 60 -7.37 2.18 7.27
N TRP A 61 -6.10 2.20 7.71
CA TRP A 61 -5.70 1.65 9.00
C TRP A 61 -6.33 2.39 10.18
N LEU A 62 -6.30 3.72 10.15
CA LEU A 62 -6.93 4.56 11.17
C LEU A 62 -8.44 4.34 11.21
N LEU A 63 -9.09 4.26 10.04
CA LEU A 63 -10.52 3.97 9.94
C LEU A 63 -10.85 2.59 10.51
N TYR A 64 -10.06 1.56 10.17
CA TYR A 64 -10.21 0.22 10.75
C TYR A 64 -10.08 0.26 12.27
N ARG A 65 -9.08 0.97 12.80
CA ARG A 65 -8.85 1.11 14.24
C ARG A 65 -10.00 1.82 14.95
N TYR A 66 -10.50 2.92 14.38
CA TYR A 66 -11.67 3.63 14.88
C TYR A 66 -12.91 2.75 14.89
N LEU A 67 -13.14 2.00 13.81
CA LEU A 67 -14.26 1.07 13.74
C LEU A 67 -14.10 -0.04 14.77
N ARG A 68 -12.89 -0.56 15.02
CA ARG A 68 -12.61 -1.64 15.99
C ARG A 68 -12.76 -1.18 17.44
N HIS A 69 -12.25 0.01 17.75
CA HIS A 69 -12.33 0.66 19.05
C HIS A 69 -12.97 2.05 18.90
N PRO A 70 -14.31 2.13 18.86
CA PRO A 70 -14.98 3.41 18.96
C PRO A 70 -14.55 4.00 20.30
N ARG A 71 -13.86 5.15 20.29
CA ARG A 71 -13.62 5.88 21.54
C ARG A 71 -15.01 6.22 22.10
N ALA A 72 -15.34 5.63 23.25
CA ALA A 72 -16.55 5.93 24.02
C ALA A 72 -16.37 7.26 24.77
#